data_AF-A0A1Z5L969-F1
#
_entry.id   AF-A0A1Z5L969-F1
#
_cell.length_a   1.000
_cell.length_b   1.000
_cell.length_c   1.000
_cell.angle_alpha   90.00
_cell.angle_beta   90.00
_cell.angle_gamma   90.00
#
_symmetry.space_group_name_H-M   'P 1'
#
loop_
_entity.id
_entity.type
_entity.pdbx_description
1 polymer ?
#
loop_
_entity_poly.entity_id
_entity_poly.type
_entity_poly.pdbx_seq_one_letter_code
_entity_poly.pdbx_strand_id
1 'polypeptide(L)'
;MSLRASIHGLVINIIHSLCTCTKPSFNDTQRVLRLSLDEFSLAKFYLLFGISKVKSTAVTAFRSNCRHGLLDRSFACATSDQDRMPLSSLEIITDALLEIMEACMKNIPNCDWLSQWTALAKSFAFRYNPALQPRALIVFGCISKTVTDQEVKQLLRILVKALESFQDLQLIDAIIMCLTRLQPLLRPESPIHRALFW
;
A
#
# COMPACT_ATOMS: atom_id res chain seq x y z
N MET A 1 15.67 2.64 -6.48
CA MET A 1 15.93 1.19 -6.34
C MET A 1 16.29 0.71 -4.92
N SER A 2 17.31 1.25 -4.26
CA SER A 2 17.76 0.77 -2.92
C SER A 2 16.68 0.80 -1.82
N LEU A 3 15.91 1.88 -1.73
CA LEU A 3 14.83 2.01 -0.73
C LEU A 3 13.73 0.96 -0.91
N ARG A 4 13.28 0.69 -2.14
CA ARG A 4 12.24 -0.31 -2.45
C ARG A 4 12.67 -1.71 -2.05
N ALA A 5 13.91 -2.08 -2.37
CA ALA A 5 14.49 -3.36 -1.94
C ALA A 5 14.60 -3.45 -0.41
N SER A 6 14.93 -2.35 0.26
CA SER A 6 15.00 -2.29 1.73
C SER A 6 13.61 -2.42 2.37
N ILE A 7 12.57 -1.79 1.81
CA ILE A 7 11.18 -1.94 2.26
C ILE A 7 10.70 -3.38 2.07
N HIS A 8 10.95 -3.98 0.90
CA HIS A 8 10.61 -5.40 0.65
C HIS A 8 11.32 -6.32 1.65
N GLY A 9 12.63 -6.13 1.86
CA GLY A 9 13.40 -6.90 2.84
C GLY A 9 12.90 -6.71 4.27
N LEU A 10 12.48 -5.50 4.65
CA LEU A 10 11.86 -5.23 5.94
C LEU A 10 10.55 -6.02 6.11
N VAL A 11 9.69 -6.04 5.08
CA VAL A 11 8.44 -6.83 5.10
C VAL A 11 8.74 -8.32 5.29
N ILE A 12 9.68 -8.88 4.52
CA ILE A 12 10.11 -10.28 4.68
C ILE A 12 10.59 -10.55 6.11
N ASN A 13 11.44 -9.67 6.66
CA ASN A 13 11.97 -9.83 8.01
C ASN A 13 10.87 -9.76 9.07
N ILE A 14 9.87 -8.90 8.91
CA ILE A 14 8.71 -8.82 9.81
C ILE A 14 7.91 -10.13 9.75
N ILE A 15 7.55 -10.60 8.55
CA ILE A 15 6.79 -11.86 8.39
C ILE A 15 7.57 -13.04 8.98
N HIS A 16 8.88 -13.13 8.71
CA HIS A 16 9.73 -14.17 9.27
C HIS A 16 9.81 -14.09 10.80
N SER A 17 9.89 -12.89 11.37
CA SER A 17 9.87 -12.68 12.82
C SER A 17 8.54 -13.16 13.43
N LEU A 18 7.41 -12.91 12.76
CA LEU A 18 6.10 -13.41 13.17
C LEU A 18 5.99 -14.94 13.05
N CYS A 19 6.62 -15.55 12.03
CA CYS A 19 6.67 -17.02 11.88
C CYS A 19 7.45 -17.72 13.00
N THR A 20 8.48 -17.05 13.54
CA THR A 20 9.49 -17.62 14.44
C THR A 20 9.33 -17.18 15.89
N CYS A 21 8.50 -16.17 16.18
CA CYS A 21 8.26 -15.76 17.56
C CYS A 21 7.53 -16.86 18.34
N THR A 22 7.91 -17.01 19.61
CA THR A 22 7.31 -17.99 20.53
C THR A 22 6.15 -17.41 21.34
N LYS A 23 6.04 -16.07 21.38
CA LYS A 23 4.95 -15.31 22.00
C LYS A 23 4.70 -14.04 21.16
N PRO A 24 3.45 -13.72 20.82
CA PRO A 24 2.22 -14.51 21.00
C PRO A 24 2.27 -15.82 20.19
N SER A 25 1.46 -16.82 20.59
CA SER A 25 1.40 -18.10 19.86
C SER A 25 0.45 -17.99 18.68
N PHE A 26 0.96 -18.24 17.48
CA PHE A 26 0.22 -18.09 16.22
C PHE A 26 -0.23 -19.43 15.62
N ASN A 27 -0.57 -20.46 16.40
CA ASN A 27 -0.81 -21.84 15.92
C ASN A 27 -1.51 -21.94 14.54
N ASP A 28 -2.77 -21.51 14.41
CA ASP A 28 -3.52 -21.58 13.15
C ASP A 28 -3.03 -20.55 12.12
N THR A 29 -2.59 -19.39 12.59
CA THR A 29 -2.05 -18.28 11.79
C THR A 29 -0.67 -18.60 11.20
N GLN A 30 0.07 -19.57 11.75
CA GLN A 30 1.43 -19.89 11.36
C GLN A 30 1.49 -20.47 9.94
N ARG A 31 0.42 -21.16 9.52
CA ARG A 31 0.28 -21.60 8.13
C ARG A 31 0.14 -20.41 7.19
N VAL A 32 -0.70 -19.43 7.54
CA VAL A 32 -0.88 -18.20 6.75
C VAL A 32 0.44 -17.45 6.64
N LEU A 33 1.12 -17.23 7.76
CA LEU A 33 2.42 -16.53 7.79
C LEU A 33 3.50 -17.22 6.94
N ARG A 34 3.57 -18.56 6.96
CA ARG A 34 4.49 -19.33 6.11
C ARG A 34 4.16 -19.17 4.62
N LEU A 35 2.88 -19.30 4.25
CA LEU A 35 2.44 -19.11 2.87
C LEU A 35 2.72 -17.68 2.39
N SER A 36 2.46 -16.68 3.23
CA SER A 36 2.79 -15.28 2.93
C SER A 36 4.30 -15.07 2.76
N LEU A 37 5.14 -15.69 3.60
CA LEU A 37 6.59 -15.59 3.46
C LEU A 37 7.08 -16.16 2.13
N ASP A 38 6.57 -17.33 1.75
CA ASP A 38 6.86 -17.96 0.46
C ASP A 38 6.39 -17.06 -0.68
N GLU A 39 5.19 -16.51 -0.58
CA GLU A 39 4.60 -15.66 -1.61
C GLU A 39 5.39 -14.36 -1.82
N PHE A 40 5.74 -13.64 -0.75
CA PHE A 40 6.54 -12.42 -0.83
C PHE A 40 7.97 -12.66 -1.34
N SER A 41 8.43 -13.92 -1.29
CA SER A 41 9.73 -14.35 -1.83
C SER A 41 9.68 -14.68 -3.33
N LEU A 42 8.50 -14.70 -3.97
CA LEU A 42 8.35 -14.98 -5.39
C LEU A 42 8.77 -13.80 -6.28
N ALA A 43 9.23 -14.12 -7.50
CA ALA A 43 9.56 -13.16 -8.56
C ALA A 43 8.51 -12.06 -8.75
N LYS A 44 7.21 -12.44 -8.71
CA LYS A 44 6.09 -11.52 -8.87
C LYS A 44 6.08 -10.41 -7.81
N PHE A 45 6.38 -10.73 -6.54
CA PHE A 45 6.34 -9.74 -5.46
C PHE A 45 7.50 -8.75 -5.56
N TYR A 46 8.68 -9.17 -6.01
CA TYR A 46 9.75 -8.21 -6.32
C TYR A 46 9.32 -7.19 -7.38
N LEU A 47 8.59 -7.63 -8.42
CA LEU A 47 8.07 -6.73 -9.46
C LEU A 47 7.00 -5.77 -8.91
N LEU A 48 6.13 -6.21 -8.00
CA LEU A 48 5.14 -5.33 -7.36
C LEU A 48 5.81 -4.18 -6.60
N PHE A 49 6.93 -4.46 -5.93
CA PHE A 49 7.76 -3.45 -5.27
C PHE A 49 8.62 -2.63 -6.25
N GLY A 50 8.53 -2.87 -7.56
CA GLY A 50 9.31 -2.18 -8.59
C GLY A 50 10.79 -2.57 -8.59
N ILE A 51 11.12 -3.79 -8.14
CA ILE A 51 12.48 -4.34 -8.10
C ILE A 51 12.66 -5.20 -9.36
N SER A 52 13.16 -4.61 -10.44
CA SER A 52 13.49 -5.33 -11.68
C SER A 52 14.94 -5.80 -11.70
N LYS A 53 15.15 -7.05 -12.14
CA LYS A 53 16.46 -7.72 -12.39
C LYS A 53 17.58 -7.39 -11.39
N VAL A 54 17.59 -8.06 -10.25
CA VAL A 54 18.86 -8.28 -9.55
C VAL A 54 18.96 -9.72 -9.07
N LYS A 55 20.13 -10.33 -9.31
CA LYS A 55 20.43 -11.72 -8.93
C LYS A 55 20.40 -11.96 -7.40
N SER A 56 20.30 -10.88 -6.60
CA SER A 56 20.00 -10.93 -5.16
C SER A 56 19.55 -9.54 -4.66
N THR A 57 18.36 -9.45 -4.08
CA THR A 57 17.79 -8.21 -3.50
C THR A 57 18.55 -7.74 -2.26
N ALA A 58 19.07 -8.68 -1.46
CA ALA A 58 19.94 -8.38 -0.32
C ALA A 58 21.22 -7.67 -0.78
N VAL A 59 21.86 -8.13 -1.85
CA VAL A 59 23.09 -7.52 -2.38
C VAL A 59 22.87 -6.08 -2.84
N THR A 60 21.70 -5.74 -3.37
CA THR A 60 21.37 -4.36 -3.76
C THR A 60 21.11 -3.46 -2.55
N ALA A 61 20.45 -3.98 -1.50
CA ALA A 61 20.21 -3.23 -0.27
C ALA A 61 21.53 -2.88 0.45
N PHE A 62 22.48 -3.83 0.53
CA PHE A 62 23.77 -3.62 1.22
C PHE A 62 24.82 -2.84 0.39
N ARG A 63 24.70 -2.80 -0.94
CA ARG A 63 25.66 -2.05 -1.80
C ARG A 63 25.36 -0.55 -1.94
N SER A 64 24.29 -0.06 -1.31
CA SER A 64 23.87 1.34 -1.38
C SER A 64 24.91 2.35 -0.87
N ASN A 65 25.87 1.91 -0.05
CA ASN A 65 26.89 2.79 0.54
C ASN A 65 28.24 2.86 -0.21
N CYS A 66 28.46 2.05 -1.27
CA CYS A 66 29.78 1.94 -1.92
C CYS A 66 29.89 2.50 -3.34
N ARG A 67 28.85 3.15 -3.89
CA ARG A 67 28.87 3.69 -5.27
C ARG A 67 28.64 5.20 -5.35
N HIS A 68 29.22 5.96 -4.42
CA HIS A 68 29.32 7.42 -4.56
C HIS A 68 30.64 7.88 -5.23
N GLY A 69 31.37 6.97 -5.87
CA GLY A 69 32.59 7.29 -6.60
C GLY A 69 32.66 6.52 -7.92
N LEU A 70 32.64 7.27 -9.02
CA LEU A 70 32.97 6.88 -10.39
C LEU A 70 31.93 6.11 -11.23
N LEU A 71 31.49 6.85 -12.26
CA LEU A 71 31.07 6.42 -13.60
C LEU A 71 29.69 5.76 -13.73
N ASP A 72 28.68 6.58 -14.04
CA ASP A 72 27.87 6.36 -15.25
C ASP A 72 27.15 7.66 -15.68
N ARG A 73 27.76 8.39 -16.62
CA ARG A 73 27.24 9.63 -17.22
C ARG A 73 26.59 9.34 -18.58
N SER A 74 25.83 8.25 -18.68
CA SER A 74 25.47 7.69 -19.99
C SER A 74 24.02 7.23 -20.13
N PHE A 75 23.02 7.90 -19.54
CA PHE A 75 21.63 7.78 -19.98
C PHE A 75 20.88 9.11 -19.78
N ALA A 76 20.99 9.99 -20.78
CA ALA A 76 20.00 11.04 -20.96
C ALA A 76 18.65 10.41 -21.35
N CYS A 77 17.56 10.93 -20.78
CA CYS A 77 16.16 10.65 -21.13
C CYS A 77 15.55 9.31 -20.66
N ALA A 78 15.66 8.98 -19.37
CA ALA A 78 14.65 8.15 -18.73
C ALA A 78 13.47 9.05 -18.33
N THR A 79 12.34 8.90 -19.02
CA THR A 79 11.09 9.57 -18.68
C THR A 79 10.77 9.37 -17.19
N SER A 80 10.32 10.43 -16.52
CA SER A 80 9.98 10.46 -15.08
C SER A 80 8.89 9.45 -14.65
N ASP A 81 8.33 8.70 -15.59
CA ASP A 81 7.26 7.71 -15.37
C ASP A 81 7.77 6.31 -14.98
N GLN A 82 8.98 5.91 -15.38
CA GLN A 82 9.44 4.55 -15.07
C GLN A 82 9.77 4.32 -13.59
N ASP A 83 9.89 5.39 -12.80
CA ASP A 83 10.26 5.30 -11.39
C ASP A 83 9.06 5.44 -10.45
N ARG A 84 7.82 5.34 -10.93
CA ARG A 84 6.62 5.34 -10.06
C ARG A 84 6.04 3.93 -9.94
N MET A 85 5.89 3.47 -8.69
CA MET A 85 5.20 2.21 -8.40
C MET A 85 3.74 2.33 -8.83
N PRO A 86 3.20 1.39 -9.64
CA PRO A 86 1.79 1.40 -10.04
C PRO A 86 0.86 1.36 -8.82
N LEU A 87 -0.28 2.06 -8.90
CA LEU A 87 -1.29 2.06 -7.82
C LEU A 87 -1.89 0.67 -7.61
N SER A 88 -2.08 -0.11 -8.68
CA SER A 88 -2.52 -1.51 -8.60
C SER A 88 -1.50 -2.41 -7.88
N SER A 89 -0.20 -2.19 -8.07
CA SER A 89 0.82 -2.91 -7.31
C SER A 89 0.74 -2.58 -5.81
N LEU A 90 0.50 -1.31 -5.47
CA LEU A 90 0.31 -0.88 -4.08
C LEU A 90 -0.95 -1.52 -3.47
N GLU A 91 -2.03 -1.59 -4.23
CA GLU A 91 -3.29 -2.24 -3.83
C GLU A 91 -3.04 -3.72 -3.48
N ILE A 92 -2.40 -4.48 -4.37
CA ILE A 92 -2.07 -5.90 -4.14
C ILE A 92 -1.20 -6.08 -2.90
N ILE A 93 -0.16 -5.26 -2.74
CA ILE A 93 0.73 -5.32 -1.57
C ILE A 93 -0.07 -5.01 -0.30
N THR A 94 -0.95 -4.01 -0.34
CA THR A 94 -1.75 -3.60 0.82
C THR A 94 -2.74 -4.68 1.23
N ASP A 95 -3.45 -5.28 0.26
CA ASP A 95 -4.39 -6.38 0.50
C ASP A 95 -3.67 -7.59 1.15
N ALA A 96 -2.48 -7.96 0.65
CA ALA A 96 -1.68 -9.04 1.22
C ALA A 96 -1.20 -8.72 2.65
N LEU A 97 -0.75 -7.48 2.91
CA LEU A 97 -0.35 -7.05 4.25
C LEU A 97 -1.54 -6.99 5.22
N LEU A 98 -2.72 -6.61 4.74
CA LEU A 98 -3.95 -6.61 5.52
C LEU A 98 -4.33 -8.03 5.94
N GLU A 99 -4.29 -9.00 5.03
CA GLU A 99 -4.58 -10.41 5.32
C GLU A 99 -3.66 -10.95 6.44
N ILE A 100 -2.35 -10.69 6.33
CA ILE A 100 -1.36 -11.08 7.34
C ILE A 100 -1.67 -10.43 8.69
N MET A 101 -1.92 -9.11 8.69
CA MET A 101 -2.22 -8.36 9.90
C MET A 101 -3.47 -8.89 10.59
N GLU A 102 -4.56 -9.07 9.86
CA GLU A 102 -5.82 -9.59 10.40
C GLU A 102 -5.69 -11.02 10.95
N ALA A 103 -4.90 -11.86 10.28
CA ALA A 103 -4.61 -13.20 10.78
C ALA A 103 -3.80 -13.16 12.09
N CYS A 104 -2.87 -12.22 12.24
CA CYS A 104 -2.09 -12.03 13.46
C CYS A 104 -2.94 -11.46 14.60
N MET A 105 -3.75 -10.43 14.33
CA MET A 105 -4.55 -9.72 15.32
C MET A 105 -5.46 -10.64 16.14
N LYS A 106 -5.97 -11.73 15.55
CA LYS A 106 -6.79 -12.75 16.25
C LYS A 106 -6.10 -13.38 17.45
N ASN A 107 -4.77 -13.40 17.47
CA ASN A 107 -3.97 -14.04 18.51
C ASN A 107 -3.36 -13.03 19.50
N ILE A 108 -3.68 -11.73 19.36
CA ILE A 108 -3.13 -10.64 20.17
C ILE A 108 -4.28 -9.95 20.90
N PRO A 109 -4.34 -10.04 22.25
CA PRO A 109 -5.42 -9.39 23.00
C PRO A 109 -5.32 -7.87 22.89
N ASN A 110 -6.47 -7.19 22.77
CA ASN A 110 -6.58 -5.73 22.66
C ASN A 110 -5.76 -5.13 21.51
N CYS A 111 -5.55 -5.89 20.43
CA CYS A 111 -4.78 -5.42 19.29
C CYS A 111 -5.57 -4.38 18.47
N ASP A 112 -5.00 -3.19 18.31
CA ASP A 112 -5.60 -2.05 17.62
C ASP A 112 -4.85 -1.65 16.34
N TRP A 113 -3.94 -2.52 15.85
CA TRP A 113 -3.06 -2.23 14.71
C TRP A 113 -3.81 -1.76 13.47
N LEU A 114 -4.92 -2.41 13.10
CA LEU A 114 -5.73 -2.00 11.95
C LEU A 114 -6.35 -0.61 12.15
N SER A 115 -6.79 -0.29 13.37
CA SER A 115 -7.33 1.04 13.70
C SER A 115 -6.25 2.11 13.56
N GLN A 116 -5.06 1.88 14.13
CA GLN A 116 -3.92 2.80 14.01
C GLN A 116 -3.49 2.99 12.55
N TRP A 117 -3.39 1.90 11.78
CA TRP A 117 -3.03 1.95 10.37
C TRP A 117 -4.07 2.71 9.54
N THR A 118 -5.35 2.47 9.79
CA THR A 118 -6.46 3.18 9.14
C THR A 118 -6.43 4.67 9.45
N ALA A 119 -6.23 5.05 10.72
CA ALA A 119 -6.14 6.44 11.14
C ALA A 119 -4.96 7.17 10.46
N LEU A 120 -3.79 6.52 10.39
CA LEU A 120 -2.62 7.05 9.69
C LEU A 120 -2.90 7.21 8.19
N ALA A 121 -3.39 6.16 7.51
CA ALA A 121 -3.70 6.20 6.08
C ALA A 121 -4.71 7.31 5.76
N LYS A 122 -5.78 7.40 6.54
CA LYS A 122 -6.80 8.46 6.45
C LYS A 122 -6.18 9.86 6.57
N SER A 123 -5.27 10.07 7.53
CA SER A 123 -4.64 11.37 7.74
C SER A 123 -3.81 11.85 6.54
N PHE A 124 -3.18 10.92 5.81
CA PHE A 124 -2.43 11.23 4.60
C PHE A 124 -3.34 11.34 3.36
N ALA A 125 -4.41 10.54 3.28
CA ALA A 125 -5.36 10.56 2.17
C ALA A 125 -6.14 11.89 2.08
N PHE A 126 -6.47 12.49 3.22
CA PHE A 126 -7.23 13.75 3.28
C PHE A 126 -6.38 15.01 3.50
N ARG A 127 -5.06 14.87 3.51
CA ARG A 127 -4.12 16.00 3.53
C ARG A 127 -3.54 16.19 2.14
N TYR A 128 -3.56 17.44 1.65
CA TYR A 128 -2.94 17.76 0.37
C TYR A 128 -1.44 17.48 0.43
N ASN A 129 -1.02 16.48 -0.35
CA ASN A 129 0.37 16.13 -0.59
C ASN A 129 0.42 15.29 -1.88
N PRO A 130 0.66 15.89 -3.06
CA PRO A 130 0.58 15.18 -4.34
C PRO A 130 1.43 13.92 -4.43
N ALA A 131 2.53 13.83 -3.66
CA ALA A 131 3.40 12.67 -3.66
C ALA A 131 2.87 11.48 -2.83
N LEU A 132 2.12 11.77 -1.75
CA LEU A 132 1.65 10.75 -0.80
C LEU A 132 0.15 10.50 -0.90
N GLN A 133 -0.64 11.52 -1.21
CA GLN A 133 -2.09 11.48 -1.16
C GLN A 133 -2.69 10.37 -2.04
N PRO A 134 -2.32 10.21 -3.34
CA PRO A 134 -2.84 9.11 -4.15
C PRO A 134 -2.52 7.73 -3.56
N ARG A 135 -1.31 7.55 -3.02
CA ARG A 135 -0.89 6.28 -2.41
C ARG A 135 -1.64 6.01 -1.11
N ALA A 136 -1.83 7.03 -0.28
CA ALA A 136 -2.57 6.93 0.96
C ALA A 136 -4.06 6.63 0.71
N LEU A 137 -4.63 7.14 -0.38
CA LEU A 137 -6.00 6.81 -0.81
C LEU A 137 -6.16 5.32 -1.14
N ILE A 138 -5.20 4.74 -1.89
CA ILE A 138 -5.19 3.29 -2.15
C ILE A 138 -5.17 2.53 -0.84
N VAL A 139 -4.22 2.86 0.05
CA VAL A 139 -4.09 2.17 1.34
C VAL A 139 -5.37 2.29 2.17
N PHE A 140 -5.92 3.51 2.29
CA PHE A 140 -7.16 3.78 3.03
C PHE A 140 -8.34 2.98 2.45
N GLY A 141 -8.48 2.90 1.13
CA GLY A 141 -9.54 2.13 0.48
C GLY A 141 -9.44 0.63 0.78
N CYS A 142 -8.24 0.05 0.75
CA CYS A 142 -8.02 -1.38 1.05
C CYS A 142 -8.33 -1.75 2.50
N ILE A 143 -7.85 -0.95 3.46
CA ILE A 143 -7.84 -1.36 4.88
C ILE A 143 -9.09 -0.93 5.66
N SER A 144 -9.88 0.00 5.12
CA SER A 144 -11.09 0.49 5.80
C SER A 144 -12.13 -0.61 5.94
N LYS A 145 -12.70 -0.72 7.14
CA LYS A 145 -13.81 -1.65 7.45
C LYS A 145 -15.15 -0.96 7.61
N THR A 146 -15.11 0.36 7.80
CA THR A 146 -16.29 1.22 7.88
C THR A 146 -15.96 2.54 7.20
N VAL A 147 -16.98 3.25 6.74
CA VAL A 147 -16.82 4.59 6.18
C VAL A 147 -18.02 5.45 6.56
N THR A 148 -17.75 6.73 6.78
CA THR A 148 -18.76 7.75 7.08
C THR A 148 -19.14 8.51 5.82
N ASP A 149 -20.35 9.06 5.81
CA ASP A 149 -20.81 9.90 4.70
C ASP A 149 -19.93 11.15 4.52
N GLN A 150 -19.31 11.65 5.59
CA GLN A 150 -18.42 12.80 5.53
C GLN A 150 -17.12 12.49 4.79
N GLU A 151 -16.53 11.32 5.00
CA GLU A 151 -15.31 10.89 4.31
C GLU A 151 -15.53 10.73 2.82
N VAL A 152 -16.62 10.06 2.42
CA VAL A 152 -16.93 9.87 1.00
C VAL A 152 -17.28 11.20 0.33
N LYS A 153 -18.05 12.08 0.99
CA LYS A 153 -18.27 13.45 0.50
C LYS A 153 -16.96 14.22 0.31
N GLN A 154 -16.01 14.05 1.23
CA GLN A 154 -14.71 14.68 1.12
C GLN A 154 -13.92 14.14 -0.09
N LEU A 155 -13.93 12.82 -0.32
CA LEU A 155 -13.33 12.22 -1.53
C LEU A 155 -13.95 12.77 -2.82
N LEU A 156 -15.28 12.84 -2.89
CA LEU A 156 -15.99 13.39 -4.04
C LEU A 156 -15.64 14.87 -4.29
N ARG A 157 -15.48 15.68 -3.24
CA ARG A 157 -15.02 17.07 -3.39
C ARG A 157 -13.59 17.16 -3.93
N ILE A 158 -12.69 16.27 -3.48
CA ILE A 158 -11.32 16.21 -4.01
C ILE A 158 -11.36 15.78 -5.47
N LEU A 159 -12.21 14.80 -5.83
CA LEU A 159 -12.39 14.34 -7.21
C LEU A 159 -12.87 15.47 -8.13
N VAL A 160 -13.88 16.24 -7.72
CA VAL A 160 -14.38 17.38 -8.49
C VAL A 160 -13.25 18.37 -8.79
N LYS A 161 -12.48 18.76 -7.77
CA LYS A 161 -11.32 19.66 -7.96
C LYS A 161 -10.24 19.07 -8.87
N ALA A 162 -9.96 17.78 -8.72
CA ALA A 162 -8.97 17.09 -9.55
C ALA A 162 -9.42 17.08 -11.02
N LEU A 163 -10.71 16.80 -11.28
CA LEU A 163 -11.31 16.82 -12.61
C LEU A 163 -11.37 18.22 -13.23
N GLU A 164 -11.68 19.25 -12.44
CA GLU A 164 -11.67 20.66 -12.89
C GLU A 164 -10.27 21.08 -13.37
N SER A 165 -9.22 20.66 -12.65
CA SER A 165 -7.84 20.95 -13.03
C SER A 165 -7.34 20.07 -14.18
N PHE A 166 -7.80 18.81 -14.22
CA PHE A 166 -7.35 17.74 -15.11
C PHE A 166 -5.81 17.56 -15.18
N GLN A 167 -5.09 17.94 -14.12
CA GLN A 167 -3.62 17.94 -14.10
C GLN A 167 -3.02 16.69 -13.46
N ASP A 168 -3.75 16.03 -12.56
CA ASP A 168 -3.25 14.88 -11.80
C ASP A 168 -4.15 13.65 -12.02
N LEU A 169 -3.91 12.97 -13.15
CA LEU A 169 -4.61 11.73 -13.50
C LEU A 169 -4.39 10.63 -12.47
N GLN A 170 -3.21 10.60 -11.83
CA GLN A 170 -2.88 9.61 -10.81
C GLN A 170 -3.74 9.82 -9.55
N LEU A 171 -4.00 11.06 -9.16
CA LEU A 171 -4.93 11.38 -8.08
C LEU A 171 -6.36 10.96 -8.43
N ILE A 172 -6.81 11.21 -9.67
CA ILE A 172 -8.16 10.81 -10.13
C ILE A 172 -8.31 9.28 -10.05
N ASP A 173 -7.36 8.53 -10.61
CA ASP A 173 -7.36 7.06 -10.55
C ASP A 173 -7.39 6.55 -9.10
N ALA A 174 -6.55 7.12 -8.23
CA ALA A 174 -6.51 6.72 -6.83
C ALA A 174 -7.83 6.97 -6.09
N ILE A 175 -8.51 8.09 -6.39
CA ILE A 175 -9.82 8.38 -5.79
C ILE A 175 -10.87 7.39 -6.28
N ILE A 176 -10.89 7.07 -7.58
CA ILE A 176 -11.84 6.10 -8.15
C ILE A 176 -11.61 4.70 -7.55
N MET A 177 -10.35 4.24 -7.49
CA MET A 177 -10.00 2.97 -6.84
C MET A 177 -10.43 2.94 -5.36
N CYS A 178 -10.15 4.03 -4.62
CA CYS A 178 -10.52 4.16 -3.22
C CYS A 178 -12.05 4.12 -3.04
N LEU A 179 -12.79 4.92 -3.81
CA LEU A 179 -14.26 4.96 -3.77
C LEU A 179 -14.88 3.60 -4.09
N THR A 180 -14.33 2.86 -5.05
CA THR A 180 -14.80 1.52 -5.44
C THR A 180 -14.74 0.54 -4.27
N ARG A 181 -13.70 0.64 -3.42
CA ARG A 181 -13.56 -0.17 -2.20
C ARG A 181 -14.43 0.31 -1.04
N LEU A 182 -14.66 1.61 -0.92
CA LEU A 182 -15.43 2.19 0.19
C LEU A 182 -16.95 2.15 -0.04
N GLN A 183 -17.41 2.15 -1.30
CA GLN A 183 -18.83 2.18 -1.61
C GLN A 183 -19.61 1.01 -0.98
N PRO A 184 -19.15 -0.25 -1.01
CA PRO A 184 -19.83 -1.35 -0.32
C PRO A 184 -19.90 -1.20 1.20
N LEU A 185 -19.06 -0.35 1.81
CA LEU A 185 -19.04 -0.09 3.25
C LEU A 185 -20.04 1.01 3.67
N LEU A 186 -20.63 1.71 2.71
CA LEU A 186 -21.65 2.71 3.00
C LEU A 186 -22.92 2.03 3.52
N ARG A 187 -23.53 2.67 4.51
CA ARG A 187 -24.83 2.24 5.04
C ARG A 187 -25.88 2.25 3.92
N PRO A 188 -26.84 1.32 3.90
CA PRO A 188 -27.89 1.27 2.88
C PRO A 188 -28.68 2.59 2.75
N GLU A 189 -28.86 3.31 3.86
CA GLU A 189 -29.61 4.57 3.93
C GLU A 189 -28.77 5.80 3.56
N SER A 190 -27.50 5.60 3.19
CA SER A 190 -26.61 6.72 2.88
C SER A 190 -27.15 7.51 1.69
N PRO A 191 -27.27 8.85 1.81
CA PRO A 191 -27.71 9.68 0.68
C PRO A 191 -26.69 9.71 -0.46
N ILE A 192 -25.47 9.21 -0.24
CA ILE A 192 -24.40 9.18 -1.24
C ILE A 192 -24.68 8.17 -2.35
N HIS A 193 -25.41 7.08 -2.07
CA HIS A 193 -25.74 6.08 -3.11
C HIS A 193 -26.41 6.73 -4.32
N ARG A 194 -27.31 7.69 -4.09
CA ARG A 194 -27.92 8.46 -5.17
C ARG A 194 -26.87 9.20 -5.98
N ALA A 195 -25.95 9.89 -5.31
CA ALA A 195 -24.92 10.71 -5.95
C ALA A 195 -23.89 9.94 -6.79
N LEU A 196 -23.69 8.64 -6.53
CA LEU A 196 -22.72 7.80 -7.26
C LEU A 196 -23.30 7.10 -8.50
N PHE A 197 -24.61 6.93 -8.58
CA PHE A 197 -25.28 6.10 -9.59
C PHE A 197 -26.39 6.84 -10.37
N TRP A 198 -26.25 8.16 -10.51
CA TRP A 198 -27.12 8.93 -11.42
C TRP A 198 -26.79 8.61 -12.89
#